data_AF-K2RB54-F1
#
_entry.id   AF-K2RB54-F1
#
_cell.length_a   1.000
_cell.length_b   1.000
_cell.length_c   1.000
_cell.angle_alpha   90.00
_cell.angle_beta   90.00
_cell.angle_gamma   90.00
#
_symmetry.space_group_name_H-M   'P 1'
#
loop_
_entity.id
_entity.type
_entity.pdbx_description
1 polymer ?
#
loop_
_entity_poly.entity_id
_entity_poly.type
_entity_poly.pdbx_seq_one_letter_code
_entity_poly.pdbx_strand_id
1 'polypeptide(L)'
;MIIAKPEWFKRKNRGFLGYKITWQGAVYLTVAIIGLLFGILFTENLIINLIATVLFLFLFMDALSASLKSLDEREQIHSAIAMRNAAWGMIITMIIMSIIFSSFSGIKANLSILFIITALIGGIINVMTLYKLERRS
;
A
#
# COMPACT_ATOMS: atom_id res chain seq x y z
N MET A 1 4.44 16.27 -8.77
CA MET A 1 3.27 17.16 -8.58
C MET A 1 2.24 16.35 -7.80
N ILE A 2 1.64 16.92 -6.75
CA ILE A 2 0.59 16.23 -6.00
C ILE A 2 -0.76 16.84 -6.40
N ILE A 3 -1.69 16.03 -6.90
CA ILE A 3 -3.03 16.47 -7.33
C ILE A 3 -4.00 16.37 -6.15
N ALA A 4 -3.91 15.28 -5.40
CA ALA A 4 -4.79 15.03 -4.28
C ALA A 4 -4.45 15.94 -3.09
N LYS A 5 -5.47 16.55 -2.47
CA LYS A 5 -5.24 17.46 -1.33
C LYS A 5 -5.02 16.65 -0.04
N PRO A 6 -4.01 16.99 0.79
CA PRO A 6 -3.77 16.31 2.06
C PRO A 6 -4.98 16.32 3.00
N GLU A 7 -5.78 17.39 2.96
CA GLU A 7 -7.00 17.53 3.76
C GLU A 7 -8.03 16.43 3.52
N TRP A 8 -7.99 15.78 2.36
CA TRP A 8 -8.92 14.72 2.00
C TRP A 8 -8.66 13.40 2.74
N PHE A 9 -7.46 13.21 3.29
CA PHE A 9 -6.96 11.94 3.83
C PHE A 9 -6.48 12.07 5.29
N LYS A 10 -7.12 12.92 6.09
CA LYS A 10 -6.72 13.14 7.49
C LYS A 10 -6.88 11.87 8.34
N ARG A 11 -5.93 11.63 9.23
CA ARG A 11 -6.05 10.58 10.26
C ARG A 11 -7.05 11.01 11.35
N LYS A 12 -8.03 10.17 11.67
CA LYS A 12 -8.98 10.37 12.79
C LYS A 12 -8.50 9.59 14.01
N ASN A 13 -7.89 10.28 14.96
CA ASN A 13 -7.50 9.75 16.27
C ASN A 13 -6.51 8.58 16.28
N ARG A 14 -5.74 8.52 17.37
CA ARG A 14 -4.71 7.52 17.69
C ARG A 14 -5.32 6.12 17.86
N GLY A 15 -5.58 5.43 16.75
CA GLY A 15 -6.14 4.08 16.75
C GLY A 15 -5.94 3.38 15.40
N PHE A 16 -5.92 2.05 15.47
CA PHE A 16 -5.60 1.07 14.41
C PHE A 16 -6.33 1.29 13.06
N LEU A 17 -7.48 1.98 13.01
CA LEU A 17 -8.35 2.10 11.82
C LEU A 17 -8.81 3.54 11.50
N GLY A 18 -8.26 4.54 12.17
CA GLY A 18 -8.77 5.91 12.07
C GLY A 18 -8.28 6.67 10.85
N TYR A 19 -8.74 6.38 9.63
CA TYR A 19 -8.61 7.32 8.50
C TYR A 19 -9.94 8.05 8.29
N LYS A 20 -9.95 9.38 8.41
CA LYS A 20 -11.07 10.22 7.95
C LYS A 20 -10.85 10.55 6.49
N ILE A 21 -11.36 9.70 5.62
CA ILE A 21 -11.44 10.03 4.20
C ILE A 21 -12.67 10.93 4.00
N THR A 22 -12.45 12.13 3.46
CA THR A 22 -13.55 13.01 3.06
C THR A 22 -14.26 12.44 1.82
N TRP A 23 -15.50 12.86 1.54
CA TRP A 23 -16.19 12.45 0.31
C TRP A 23 -15.36 12.73 -0.96
N GLN A 24 -14.61 13.84 -0.99
CA GLN A 24 -13.71 14.20 -2.09
C GLN A 24 -12.57 13.18 -2.26
N GLY A 25 -11.92 12.78 -1.17
CA GLY A 25 -10.90 11.73 -1.18
C GLY A 25 -11.45 10.35 -1.56
N ALA A 26 -12.68 10.05 -1.14
CA ALA A 26 -13.35 8.80 -1.50
C ALA A 26 -13.63 8.75 -3.01
N VAL A 27 -14.23 9.80 -3.58
CA VAL A 27 -14.47 9.91 -5.02
C VAL A 27 -13.17 9.81 -5.81
N TYR A 28 -12.09 10.45 -5.35
CA TYR A 28 -10.78 10.37 -5.99
C TYR A 28 -10.26 8.92 -6.09
N LEU A 29 -10.29 8.18 -4.98
CA LEU A 29 -9.87 6.78 -4.95
C LEU A 29 -10.82 5.88 -5.77
N THR A 30 -12.12 6.14 -5.73
CA THR A 30 -13.10 5.39 -6.53
C THR A 30 -12.86 5.56 -8.02
N VAL A 31 -12.56 6.78 -8.50
CA VAL A 31 -12.23 7.03 -9.91
C VAL A 31 -10.95 6.29 -10.30
N ALA A 32 -9.92 6.32 -9.45
CA ALA A 32 -8.69 5.58 -9.71
C ALA A 32 -8.94 4.07 -9.85
N ILE A 33 -9.73 3.49 -8.94
CA ILE A 33 -10.08 2.06 -8.96
C ILE A 33 -10.93 1.71 -10.19
N ILE A 34 -11.93 2.53 -10.51
CA ILE A 34 -12.78 2.33 -11.69
C ILE A 34 -11.94 2.37 -12.96
N GLY A 35 -11.00 3.30 -13.08
CA GLY A 35 -10.08 3.37 -14.23
C GLY A 35 -9.25 2.09 -14.39
N LEU A 36 -8.72 1.55 -13.29
CA LEU A 36 -7.99 0.28 -13.30
C LEU A 36 -8.89 -0.89 -13.74
N LEU A 37 -10.07 -1.01 -13.14
CA LEU A 37 -11.03 -2.07 -13.46
C LEU A 37 -11.52 -1.98 -14.90
N PHE A 38 -11.71 -0.75 -15.41
CA PHE A 38 -12.10 -0.53 -16.80
C PHE A 38 -11.04 -1.06 -17.76
N GLY A 39 -9.76 -0.81 -17.49
CA GLY A 39 -8.66 -1.45 -18.22
C GLY A 39 -8.81 -2.96 -18.17
N ILE A 40 -8.67 -3.55 -16.98
CA ILE A 40 -8.54 -5.01 -16.83
C ILE A 40 -9.75 -5.79 -17.36
N LEU A 41 -10.98 -5.29 -17.12
CA LEU A 41 -12.21 -6.06 -17.39
C LEU A 41 -12.82 -5.81 -18.77
N PHE A 42 -12.60 -4.64 -19.36
CA PHE A 42 -13.31 -4.23 -20.57
C PHE A 42 -12.41 -4.10 -21.79
N THR A 43 -11.09 -4.28 -21.65
CA THR A 43 -10.18 -4.28 -22.80
C THR A 43 -9.20 -5.45 -22.79
N GLU A 44 -9.08 -6.10 -23.95
CA GLU A 44 -8.00 -7.07 -24.21
C GLU A 44 -6.75 -6.37 -24.76
N ASN A 45 -6.83 -5.06 -25.05
CA ASN A 45 -5.73 -4.31 -25.61
C ASN A 45 -4.65 -4.05 -24.55
N LEU A 46 -3.48 -4.64 -24.76
CA LEU A 46 -2.32 -4.53 -23.87
C LEU A 46 -1.90 -3.08 -23.62
N ILE A 47 -1.99 -2.20 -24.62
CA ILE A 47 -1.59 -0.79 -24.49
C ILE A 47 -2.57 -0.06 -23.55
N ILE A 48 -3.87 -0.28 -23.71
CA ILE A 48 -4.89 0.34 -22.85
C ILE A 48 -4.76 -0.18 -21.43
N ASN A 49 -4.50 -1.48 -21.25
CA ASN A 49 -4.25 -2.08 -19.94
C ASN A 49 -3.01 -1.50 -19.24
N LEU A 50 -1.93 -1.33 -19.99
CA LEU A 50 -0.71 -0.71 -19.48
C LEU A 50 -0.98 0.73 -19.04
N ILE A 51 -1.66 1.52 -19.88
CA ILE A 51 -2.02 2.91 -19.57
C ILE A 51 -2.90 2.99 -18.32
N ALA A 52 -3.94 2.15 -18.23
CA ALA A 52 -4.83 2.11 -17.07
C ALA A 52 -4.06 1.76 -15.78
N THR A 53 -3.14 0.80 -15.86
CA THR A 53 -2.30 0.39 -14.72
C THR A 53 -1.36 1.52 -14.28
N VAL A 54 -0.69 2.19 -15.23
CA VAL A 54 0.21 3.32 -14.94
C VAL A 54 -0.56 4.49 -14.34
N LEU A 55 -1.73 4.83 -14.90
CA LEU A 55 -2.60 5.87 -14.37
C LEU A 55 -3.08 5.55 -12.96
N PHE A 56 -3.49 4.30 -12.71
CA PHE A 56 -3.87 3.86 -11.37
C PHE A 56 -2.71 4.00 -10.39
N LEU A 57 -1.53 3.50 -10.72
CA LEU A 57 -0.36 3.60 -9.85
C LEU A 57 0.01 5.06 -9.57
N PHE A 58 -0.07 5.92 -10.57
CA PHE A 58 0.16 7.35 -10.41
C PHE A 58 -0.84 7.98 -9.42
N LEU A 59 -2.15 7.79 -9.63
CA LEU A 59 -3.19 8.33 -8.75
C LEU A 59 -3.14 7.73 -7.33
N PHE A 60 -2.79 6.44 -7.22
CA PHE A 60 -2.64 5.77 -5.94
C PHE A 60 -1.44 6.31 -5.15
N MET A 61 -0.28 6.47 -5.80
CA MET A 61 0.90 7.07 -5.18
C MET A 61 0.69 8.54 -4.82
N ASP A 62 -0.08 9.26 -5.63
CA ASP A 62 -0.49 10.64 -5.36
C ASP A 62 -1.36 10.73 -4.10
N ALA A 63 -2.36 9.86 -3.96
CA ALA A 63 -3.19 9.76 -2.75
C ALA A 63 -2.36 9.37 -1.51
N LEU A 64 -1.44 8.40 -1.64
CA LEU A 64 -0.52 8.04 -0.57
C LEU A 64 0.35 9.22 -0.14
N SER A 65 0.92 9.96 -1.09
CA SER A 65 1.75 11.14 -0.81
C SER A 65 0.95 12.25 -0.12
N ALA A 66 -0.30 12.48 -0.55
CA ALA A 66 -1.20 13.43 0.10
C ALA A 66 -1.53 12.99 1.53
N SER A 67 -1.78 11.69 1.75
CA SER A 67 -2.06 11.14 3.08
C SER A 67 -0.88 11.30 4.04
N LEU A 68 0.35 11.04 3.58
CA LEU A 68 1.56 11.22 4.38
C LEU A 68 1.81 12.67 4.76
N LYS A 69 1.54 13.62 3.84
CA LYS A 69 1.64 15.06 4.13
C LYS A 69 0.58 15.57 5.10
N SER A 70 -0.50 14.81 5.31
CA SER A 70 -1.55 15.16 6.27
C SER A 70 -1.18 14.82 7.72
N LEU A 71 -0.10 14.06 7.93
CA LEU A 71 0.37 13.64 9.24
C LEU A 71 1.16 14.75 9.94
N ASP A 72 1.03 14.83 11.26
CA ASP A 72 1.89 15.66 12.11
C ASP A 72 3.33 15.15 12.11
N GLU A 73 4.32 15.99 12.46
CA GLU A 73 5.75 15.64 12.45
C GLU A 73 6.06 14.34 13.23
N ARG A 74 5.45 14.16 14.41
CA ARG A 74 5.59 12.93 15.22
C ARG A 74 5.04 11.71 14.50
N GLU A 75 3.88 11.84 13.87
CA GLU A 75 3.23 10.75 13.16
C GLU A 75 3.99 10.38 11.88
N GLN A 76 4.59 11.36 11.20
CA GLN A 76 5.48 11.13 10.06
C GLN A 76 6.69 10.30 10.47
N ILE A 77 7.34 10.60 11.60
CA ILE A 77 8.48 9.83 12.10
C ILE A 77 8.07 8.39 12.43
N HIS A 78 6.95 8.20 13.13
CA HIS A 78 6.44 6.87 13.44
C HIS A 78 6.10 6.07 12.19
N SER A 79 5.45 6.71 11.22
CA SER A 79 5.12 6.12 9.93
C SER A 79 6.37 5.72 9.14
N ALA A 80 7.39 6.58 9.09
CA ALA A 80 8.65 6.28 8.42
C ALA A 80 9.37 5.07 9.04
N ILE A 81 9.41 4.98 10.38
CA ILE A 81 10.01 3.83 11.08
C ILE A 81 9.22 2.55 10.79
N ALA A 82 7.89 2.62 10.84
CA ALA A 82 7.02 1.48 10.59
C ALA A 82 7.11 0.98 9.14
N MET A 83 7.09 1.89 8.16
CA MET A 83 7.27 1.57 6.74
C MET A 83 8.64 0.96 6.45
N ARG A 84 9.70 1.47 7.08
CA ARG A 84 11.04 0.88 6.96
C ARG A 84 11.08 -0.55 7.50
N ASN A 85 10.51 -0.78 8.69
CA ASN A 85 10.47 -2.12 9.28
C ASN A 85 9.63 -3.08 8.43
N ALA A 86 8.50 -2.61 7.91
CA ALA A 86 7.66 -3.38 7.00
C ALA A 86 8.41 -3.76 5.72
N ALA A 87 9.14 -2.82 5.11
CA ALA A 87 9.96 -3.09 3.93
C ALA A 87 11.03 -4.15 4.21
N TRP A 88 11.74 -4.06 5.33
CA TRP A 88 12.69 -5.11 5.74
C TRP A 88 12.02 -6.47 5.92
N GLY A 89 10.85 -6.51 6.57
CA GLY A 89 10.07 -7.74 6.72
C GLY A 89 9.62 -8.34 5.40
N MET A 90 9.20 -7.51 4.45
CA MET A 90 8.82 -7.93 3.11
C MET A 90 10.01 -8.52 2.34
N ILE A 91 11.18 -7.86 2.38
CA ILE A 91 12.41 -8.35 1.73
C ILE A 91 12.81 -9.70 2.32
N ILE A 92 12.87 -9.82 3.65
CA ILE A 92 13.23 -11.09 4.32
C ILE A 92 12.25 -12.20 3.94
N THR A 93 10.95 -11.91 3.93
CA THR A 93 9.91 -12.87 3.53
C THR A 93 10.12 -13.34 2.10
N MET A 94 10.36 -12.41 1.16
CA MET A 94 10.59 -12.75 -0.24
C MET A 94 11.82 -13.65 -0.40
N ILE A 95 12.91 -13.37 0.30
CA ILE A 95 14.13 -14.19 0.26
C ILE A 95 13.84 -15.60 0.79
N ILE A 96 13.24 -15.72 1.98
CA ILE A 96 12.94 -17.02 2.60
C ILE A 96 12.02 -17.85 1.71
N MET A 97 10.92 -17.26 1.23
CA MET A 97 9.96 -17.96 0.39
C MET A 97 10.56 -18.35 -0.97
N SER A 98 11.43 -17.53 -1.54
CA SER A 98 12.14 -17.87 -2.78
C SER A 98 13.08 -19.06 -2.59
N ILE A 99 13.79 -19.13 -1.45
CA ILE A 99 14.64 -20.28 -1.09
C ILE A 99 13.79 -21.54 -0.90
N ILE A 100 12.64 -21.44 -0.25
CA ILE A 100 11.72 -22.58 -0.09
C ILE A 100 11.23 -23.05 -1.47
N PHE A 101 10.75 -22.15 -2.32
CA PHE A 101 10.29 -22.54 -3.66
C PHE A 101 11.40 -23.15 -4.52
N SER A 102 12.66 -22.73 -4.38
CA SER A 102 13.77 -23.33 -5.12
C SER A 102 14.24 -24.68 -4.55
N SER A 103 14.09 -24.91 -3.24
CA SER A 103 14.61 -26.12 -2.56
C SER A 103 13.66 -27.32 -2.65
N PHE A 104 12.36 -27.09 -2.85
CA PHE A 104 11.36 -28.16 -2.90
C PHE A 104 10.89 -28.40 -4.34
N SER A 105 11.41 -29.45 -4.97
CA SER A 105 11.16 -29.83 -6.38
C SER A 105 9.70 -30.11 -6.74
N GLY A 106 8.81 -30.26 -5.75
CA GLY A 106 7.37 -30.44 -5.93
C GLY A 106 6.52 -29.17 -5.86
N ILE A 107 7.10 -28.03 -5.45
CA ILE A 107 6.33 -26.78 -5.27
C ILE A 107 6.56 -25.89 -6.47
N LYS A 108 5.57 -25.82 -7.38
CA LYS A 108 5.58 -24.78 -8.42
C LYS A 108 5.52 -23.41 -7.74
N ALA A 109 6.53 -22.58 -7.97
CA ALA A 109 6.56 -21.21 -7.47
C ALA A 109 5.32 -20.46 -7.98
N ASN A 110 4.38 -20.17 -7.08
CA ASN A 110 3.23 -19.34 -7.39
C ASN A 110 3.55 -17.92 -6.94
N LEU A 111 3.95 -17.07 -7.90
CA LEU A 111 4.30 -15.67 -7.66
C LEU A 111 3.16 -14.89 -6.99
N SER A 112 1.90 -15.21 -7.31
CA SER A 112 0.75 -14.57 -6.69
C SER A 112 0.68 -14.85 -5.19
N ILE A 113 0.91 -16.11 -4.78
CA ILE A 113 0.94 -16.48 -3.36
C ILE A 113 2.12 -15.80 -2.64
N LEU A 114 3.29 -15.74 -3.30
CA LEU A 114 4.45 -15.02 -2.77
C LEU A 114 4.12 -13.56 -2.48
N PHE A 115 3.55 -12.85 -3.45
CA PHE A 115 3.20 -11.43 -3.29
C PHE A 115 2.15 -11.21 -2.20
N ILE A 116 1.13 -12.08 -2.10
CA ILE A 116 0.10 -11.99 -1.07
C ILE A 116 0.72 -12.17 0.33
N ILE A 117 1.52 -13.21 0.53
CA ILE A 117 2.17 -13.49 1.83
C ILE A 117 3.09 -12.34 2.22
N THR A 118 3.91 -11.87 1.27
CA THR A 118 4.81 -10.72 1.49
C THR A 118 4.02 -9.46 1.87
N ALA A 119 2.95 -9.13 1.15
CA ALA A 119 2.11 -7.97 1.46
C ALA A 119 1.46 -8.06 2.84
N LEU A 120 0.94 -9.24 3.22
CA LEU A 120 0.35 -9.47 4.54
C LEU A 120 1.37 -9.30 5.67
N ILE A 121 2.56 -9.88 5.53
CA ILE A 121 3.62 -9.77 6.54
C ILE A 121 4.08 -8.32 6.68
N GLY A 122 4.29 -7.61 5.56
CA GLY A 122 4.60 -6.18 5.57
C GLY A 122 3.53 -5.36 6.29
N GLY A 123 2.26 -5.62 5.99
CA GLY A 123 1.12 -4.99 6.63
C GLY A 123 1.10 -5.22 8.15
N ILE A 124 1.27 -6.46 8.60
CA ILE A 124 1.32 -6.81 10.03
C ILE A 124 2.47 -6.07 10.73
N ILE A 125 3.67 -6.08 10.17
CA ILE A 125 4.84 -5.41 10.76
C ILE A 125 4.62 -3.91 10.85
N ASN A 126 4.07 -3.29 9.79
CA ASN A 126 3.77 -1.87 9.77
C ASN A 126 2.82 -1.50 10.92
N VAL A 127 1.71 -2.23 11.05
CA VAL A 127 0.72 -1.99 12.08
C VAL A 127 1.28 -2.23 13.48
N MET A 128 1.95 -3.36 13.71
CA MET A 128 2.52 -3.69 15.02
C MET A 128 3.55 -2.65 15.45
N THR A 129 4.36 -2.14 14.50
CA THR A 129 5.33 -1.08 14.78
C THR A 129 4.63 0.22 15.14
N LEU A 130 3.62 0.65 14.36
CA LEU A 130 2.84 1.85 14.65
C LEU A 130 2.17 1.78 16.02
N TYR A 131 1.49 0.67 16.32
CA TYR A 131 0.83 0.46 17.60
C TYR A 131 1.81 0.55 18.79
N LYS A 132 3.00 -0.06 18.65
CA LYS A 132 4.04 -0.01 19.67
C LYS A 132 4.57 1.42 19.89
N LEU A 133 4.79 2.18 18.82
CA LEU A 133 5.31 3.55 18.90
C LEU A 133 4.27 4.51 19.49
N GLU A 134 3.01 4.38 19.08
CA GLU A 134 1.89 5.17 19.61
C GLU A 134 1.67 4.95 21.11
N ARG A 135 1.87 3.72 21.62
CA ARG A 135 1.70 3.42 23.05
C ARG A 135 2.85 3.91 23.94
N ARG A 136 4.04 4.14 23.37
CA ARG A 136 5.26 4.49 24.12
C ARG A 136 5.55 5.99 24.19
N SER A 137 4.68 6.85 23.63
CA SER A 137 4.90 8.30 23.50
C SER A 137 3.64 9.10 23.71
#